data_AF-A0ABC8KTH7-F1
#
_entry.id   AF-A0ABC8KTH7-F1
#
_cell.length_a   1.000
_cell.length_b   1.000
_cell.length_c   1.000
_cell.angle_alpha   90.00
_cell.angle_beta   90.00
_cell.angle_gamma   90.00
#
_symmetry.space_group_name_H-M   'P 1'
#
loop_
_entity.id
_entity.type
_entity.pdbx_description
1 polymer ?
#
loop_
_entity_poly.entity_id
_entity_poly.type
_entity_poly.pdbx_seq_one_letter_code
_entity_poly.pdbx_strand_id
1 'polypeptide(L)'
;MAMKSLSILAVLSLLALTLPLVISSDPSPVQDFCVGVNTPANGGFVSSNGDGNRLFTKTLSKGDAFVFPEGLIHFQFNVGRSPAVAFAALSSQNPGVVTIANTVFGSNPPINPNVLSRAFQLDPRVVMDLQNKF
;
A
#
# COMPACT_ATOMS: atom_id res chain seq x y z
N MET A 1 -27.53 9.95 -52.12
CA MET A 1 -26.55 10.68 -51.29
C MET A 1 -26.55 10.11 -49.87
N ALA A 2 -26.16 8.83 -49.71
CA ALA A 2 -26.31 8.10 -48.43
C ALA A 2 -25.04 7.33 -48.00
N MET A 3 -23.98 7.33 -48.82
CA MET A 3 -22.71 6.61 -48.55
C MET A 3 -21.65 7.47 -47.85
N LYS A 4 -21.91 8.75 -47.58
CA LYS A 4 -20.94 9.61 -46.87
C LYS A 4 -21.03 9.49 -45.34
N SER A 5 -22.20 9.15 -44.79
CA SER A 5 -22.38 9.03 -43.33
C SER A 5 -21.81 7.73 -42.77
N LEU A 6 -21.92 6.62 -43.50
CA LEU A 6 -21.47 5.30 -43.02
C LEU A 6 -19.95 5.24 -42.80
N SER A 7 -19.17 5.89 -43.66
CA SER A 7 -17.72 5.99 -43.50
C SER A 7 -17.32 6.88 -42.32
N ILE A 8 -18.12 7.90 -41.99
CA ILE A 8 -17.87 8.78 -40.84
C ILE A 8 -18.09 8.02 -39.52
N LEU A 9 -19.14 7.18 -39.44
CA LEU A 9 -19.36 6.33 -38.27
C LEU A 9 -18.23 5.32 -38.05
N ALA A 10 -17.71 4.72 -39.13
CA ALA A 10 -16.58 3.78 -39.05
C ALA A 10 -15.27 4.47 -38.63
N VAL A 11 -15.05 5.71 -39.06
CA VAL A 11 -13.87 6.50 -38.64
C VAL A 11 -13.98 6.94 -37.18
N LEU A 12 -15.17 7.36 -36.73
CA LEU A 12 -15.42 7.71 -35.32
C LEU A 12 -15.23 6.51 -34.37
N SER A 13 -15.67 5.32 -34.77
CA SER A 13 -15.48 4.11 -33.95
C SER A 13 -14.03 3.67 -33.89
N LEU A 14 -13.28 3.79 -34.99
CA LEU A 14 -11.85 3.47 -35.03
C LEU A 14 -11.02 4.49 -34.22
N LEU A 15 -11.41 5.77 -34.23
CA LEU A 15 -10.81 6.82 -33.41
C LEU A 15 -11.11 6.65 -31.91
N ALA A 16 -12.25 6.05 -31.56
CA ALA A 16 -12.59 5.66 -30.19
C ALA A 16 -11.72 4.52 -29.64
N LEU A 17 -11.22 3.62 -30.50
CA LEU A 17 -10.31 2.53 -30.10
C LEU A 17 -8.84 2.96 -29.97
N THR A 18 -8.45 4.12 -30.53
CA THR A 18 -7.07 4.63 -30.48
C THR A 18 -6.85 5.78 -29.51
N LEU A 19 -7.92 6.31 -28.90
CA LEU A 19 -7.79 7.19 -27.75
C LEU A 19 -7.15 6.39 -26.60
N PRO A 20 -6.00 6.81 -26.06
CA PRO A 20 -5.56 6.26 -24.78
C PRO A 20 -6.71 6.46 -23.81
N LEU A 21 -7.10 5.39 -23.11
CA LEU A 21 -8.05 5.48 -22.01
C LEU A 21 -7.56 6.62 -21.12
N VAL A 22 -8.25 7.76 -21.12
CA VAL A 22 -8.01 8.82 -20.14
C VAL A 22 -8.52 8.23 -18.84
N ILE A 23 -7.60 7.63 -18.09
CA ILE A 23 -7.83 7.18 -16.73
C ILE A 23 -7.89 8.47 -15.91
N SER A 24 -9.08 9.04 -15.77
CA SER A 24 -9.33 10.07 -14.77
C SER A 24 -9.15 9.42 -13.41
N SER A 25 -7.96 9.57 -12.83
CA SER A 25 -7.70 9.15 -11.46
C SER A 25 -8.41 10.11 -10.52
N ASP A 26 -9.35 9.57 -9.75
CA ASP A 26 -9.89 10.24 -8.58
C ASP A 26 -8.80 10.23 -7.49
N PRO A 27 -8.40 11.35 -6.88
CA PRO A 27 -7.41 11.40 -5.79
C PRO A 27 -7.97 10.84 -4.46
N SER A 28 -8.79 9.81 -4.56
CA SER A 28 -9.60 9.23 -3.49
C SER A 28 -8.91 8.01 -2.85
N PRO A 29 -9.18 7.77 -1.55
CA PRO A 29 -8.32 7.08 -0.60
C PRO A 29 -7.81 5.70 -1.03
N VAL A 30 -6.50 5.45 -0.90
CA VAL A 30 -5.87 4.13 -1.11
C VAL A 30 -6.34 3.15 -0.04
N GLN A 31 -7.35 2.34 -0.33
CA GLN A 31 -7.68 1.17 0.48
C GLN A 31 -6.95 -0.02 -0.09
N ASP A 32 -6.05 -0.61 0.69
CA ASP A 32 -5.41 -1.88 0.34
C ASP A 32 -6.25 -3.01 0.92
N PHE A 33 -6.47 -4.05 0.13
CA PHE A 33 -7.16 -5.23 0.56
C PHE A 33 -6.37 -6.46 0.14
N CYS A 34 -6.19 -7.41 1.06
CA CYS A 34 -5.54 -8.68 0.77
C CYS A 34 -6.46 -9.90 0.90
N VAL A 35 -6.30 -10.85 -0.03
CA VAL A 35 -6.93 -12.19 0.04
C VAL A 35 -5.86 -13.24 0.28
N GLY A 36 -6.02 -14.05 1.32
CA GLY A 36 -5.15 -15.18 1.60
C GLY A 36 -5.30 -16.29 0.57
N VAL A 37 -4.19 -16.79 0.01
CA VAL A 37 -4.21 -17.88 -0.99
C VAL A 37 -3.66 -19.17 -0.40
N ASN A 38 -2.51 -19.10 0.27
CA ASN A 38 -1.88 -20.18 1.03
C ASN A 38 -1.46 -19.59 2.38
N THR A 39 -1.98 -20.09 3.49
CA THR A 39 -1.96 -19.43 4.82
C THR A 39 -1.79 -20.49 5.93
N PRO A 40 -1.43 -20.17 7.20
CA PRO A 40 -1.85 -19.00 8.01
C PRO A 40 -0.87 -17.81 8.03
N ALA A 41 -1.38 -16.59 7.78
CA ALA A 41 -0.64 -15.32 7.95
C ALA A 41 -1.46 -14.33 8.77
N ASN A 42 -0.84 -13.57 9.67
CA ASN A 42 -1.49 -12.50 10.43
C ASN A 42 -1.42 -11.18 9.67
N GLY A 43 -2.59 -10.60 9.37
CA GLY A 43 -2.71 -9.21 8.92
C GLY A 43 -3.12 -8.32 10.09
N GLY A 44 -2.66 -7.08 10.10
CA GLY A 44 -3.16 -6.10 11.06
C GLY A 44 -2.78 -4.66 10.75
N PHE A 45 -3.55 -3.72 11.30
CA PHE A 45 -3.26 -2.29 11.25
C PHE A 45 -3.53 -1.61 12.59
N VAL A 46 -2.91 -0.46 12.79
CA VAL A 46 -3.12 0.38 13.97
C VAL A 46 -3.95 1.60 13.57
N SER A 47 -5.04 1.87 14.29
CA SER A 47 -5.85 3.06 14.05
C SER A 47 -5.12 4.34 14.42
N SER A 48 -5.69 5.49 14.03
CA SER A 48 -5.07 6.79 14.29
C SER A 48 -5.05 7.13 15.78
N ASN A 49 -4.27 8.14 16.14
CA ASN A 49 -4.19 8.67 17.50
C ASN A 49 -5.58 9.04 18.08
N GLY A 50 -6.50 9.53 17.24
CA GLY A 50 -7.86 9.91 17.67
C GLY A 50 -8.72 8.73 18.11
N ASP A 51 -8.40 7.53 17.64
CA ASP A 51 -9.01 6.26 18.04
C ASP A 51 -8.11 5.47 19.01
N GLY A 52 -7.15 6.15 19.64
CA GLY A 52 -6.32 5.58 20.70
C GLY A 52 -5.27 4.57 20.23
N ASN A 53 -4.83 4.64 18.98
CA ASN A 53 -3.81 3.73 18.42
C ASN A 53 -4.19 2.24 18.59
N ARG A 54 -5.46 1.92 18.32
CA ARG A 54 -6.00 0.58 18.53
C ARG A 54 -5.48 -0.37 17.45
N LEU A 55 -4.97 -1.53 17.88
CA LEU A 55 -4.58 -2.61 16.98
C LEU A 55 -5.79 -3.44 16.54
N PHE A 56 -5.95 -3.57 15.23
CA PHE A 56 -6.86 -4.50 14.57
C PHE A 56 -6.03 -5.61 13.92
N THR A 57 -6.30 -6.87 14.24
CA THR A 57 -5.53 -7.98 13.68
C THR A 57 -6.39 -9.23 13.52
N LYS A 58 -6.04 -10.06 12.52
CA LYS A 58 -6.66 -11.36 12.25
C LYS A 58 -5.64 -12.31 11.62
N THR A 59 -5.67 -13.57 12.06
CA THR A 59 -5.05 -14.67 11.30
C THR A 59 -5.90 -14.98 10.08
N LEU A 60 -5.37 -14.72 8.90
CA LEU A 60 -6.02 -14.96 7.63
C LEU A 60 -5.83 -16.42 7.22
N SER A 61 -6.94 -17.06 6.88
CA SER A 61 -7.00 -18.36 6.22
C SER A 61 -7.10 -18.20 4.70
N LYS A 62 -7.03 -19.30 3.94
CA LYS A 62 -7.24 -19.26 2.49
C LYS A 62 -8.66 -18.77 2.20
N GLY A 63 -8.78 -17.78 1.33
CA GLY A 63 -10.04 -17.12 0.98
C GLY A 63 -10.44 -16.00 1.94
N ASP A 64 -9.77 -15.86 3.09
CA ASP A 64 -10.03 -14.72 3.98
C ASP A 64 -9.55 -13.42 3.35
N ALA A 65 -10.30 -12.39 3.71
CA ALA A 65 -10.29 -11.06 3.17
C ALA A 65 -9.92 -10.08 4.31
N PHE A 66 -8.93 -9.21 4.13
CA PHE A 66 -8.57 -8.18 5.11
C PHE A 66 -8.35 -6.81 4.45
N VAL A 67 -9.03 -5.78 4.96
CA VAL A 67 -8.95 -4.40 4.45
C VAL A 67 -8.07 -3.56 5.38
N PHE A 68 -7.10 -2.87 4.77
CA PHE A 68 -6.26 -1.87 5.39
C PHE A 68 -6.77 -0.47 4.99
N PRO A 69 -7.26 0.34 5.93
CA PRO A 69 -7.67 1.70 5.63
C PRO A 69 -6.48 2.57 5.18
N GLU A 70 -6.77 3.61 4.40
CA GLU A 70 -5.76 4.51 3.86
C GLU A 70 -4.88 5.14 4.95
N GLY A 71 -3.58 5.19 4.67
CA GLY A 71 -2.61 5.97 5.46
C GLY A 71 -2.32 5.39 6.84
N LEU A 72 -2.98 4.30 7.23
CA LEU A 72 -2.73 3.63 8.49
C LEU A 72 -1.55 2.66 8.39
N ILE A 73 -0.75 2.64 9.45
CA ILE A 73 0.35 1.69 9.58
C ILE A 73 -0.25 0.30 9.69
N HIS A 74 0.19 -0.59 8.79
CA HIS A 74 -0.24 -1.97 8.77
C HIS A 74 0.94 -2.92 8.55
N PHE A 75 0.70 -4.20 8.80
CA PHE A 75 1.70 -5.25 8.65
C PHE A 75 1.04 -6.57 8.24
N GLN A 76 1.86 -7.44 7.65
CA GLN A 76 1.56 -8.84 7.44
C GLN A 76 2.72 -9.68 7.99
N PHE A 77 2.40 -10.77 8.69
CA PHE A 77 3.38 -11.67 9.30
C PHE A 77 3.00 -13.13 9.07
N ASN A 78 3.88 -13.91 8.43
CA ASN A 78 3.65 -15.33 8.24
C ASN A 78 3.87 -16.08 9.57
N VAL A 79 2.80 -16.60 10.16
CA VAL A 79 2.84 -17.41 11.39
C VAL A 79 2.93 -18.91 11.11
N GLY A 80 2.76 -19.31 9.86
CA GLY A 80 2.88 -20.68 9.40
C GLY A 80 4.32 -21.13 9.21
N ARG A 81 4.50 -22.44 9.03
CA ARG A 81 5.81 -23.06 8.72
C ARG A 81 6.08 -23.17 7.22
N SER A 82 5.06 -22.94 6.38
CA SER A 82 5.15 -22.96 4.93
C SER A 82 5.10 -21.54 4.36
N PRO A 83 5.60 -21.33 3.13
CA PRO A 83 5.41 -20.06 2.43
C PRO A 83 3.94 -19.66 2.37
N ALA A 84 3.65 -18.41 2.71
CA ALA A 84 2.31 -17.83 2.62
C ALA A 84 2.25 -16.85 1.44
N VAL A 85 1.10 -16.81 0.76
CA VAL A 85 0.86 -15.91 -0.38
C VAL A 85 -0.49 -15.23 -0.19
N ALA A 86 -0.50 -13.93 -0.42
CA ALA A 86 -1.72 -13.12 -0.50
C ALA A 86 -1.68 -12.26 -1.78
N PHE A 87 -2.85 -12.01 -2.34
CA PHE A 87 -3.01 -11.01 -3.40
C PHE A 87 -3.48 -9.72 -2.79
N ALA A 88 -2.83 -8.61 -3.13
CA ALA A 88 -3.21 -7.26 -2.74
C ALA A 88 -3.85 -6.53 -3.93
N ALA A 89 -4.85 -5.70 -3.67
CA ALA A 89 -5.47 -4.82 -4.65
C ALA A 89 -5.58 -3.41 -4.04
N LEU A 90 -5.21 -2.40 -4.83
CA LEU A 90 -5.20 -1.01 -4.41
C LEU A 90 -6.11 -0.19 -5.32
N SER A 91 -6.81 0.79 -4.76
CA SER A 91 -7.73 1.67 -5.49
C SER A 91 -7.03 2.78 -6.29
N SER A 92 -5.70 2.88 -6.22
CA SER A 92 -4.89 3.87 -6.96
C SER A 92 -3.91 3.20 -7.90
N GLN A 93 -3.73 3.78 -9.09
CA GLN A 93 -2.69 3.40 -10.05
C GLN A 93 -1.27 3.76 -9.60
N ASN A 94 -1.16 4.70 -8.64
CA ASN A 94 0.10 5.10 -8.03
C ASN A 94 -0.09 5.19 -6.51
N PRO A 95 -0.24 4.05 -5.82
CA PRO A 95 -0.54 4.05 -4.39
C PRO A 95 0.66 4.49 -3.54
N GLY A 96 1.88 4.33 -4.07
CA GLY A 96 3.11 4.51 -3.30
C GLY A 96 3.24 3.46 -2.17
N VAL A 97 4.43 3.37 -1.57
CA VAL A 97 4.67 2.54 -0.39
C VAL A 97 5.64 3.26 0.53
N VAL A 98 5.30 3.35 1.82
CA VAL A 98 6.17 3.92 2.86
C VAL A 98 6.54 2.81 3.85
N THR A 99 7.69 2.18 3.65
CA THR A 99 8.20 1.15 4.57
C THR A 99 8.76 1.82 5.82
N ILE A 100 7.99 1.84 6.92
CA ILE A 100 8.26 2.62 8.13
C ILE A 100 9.72 2.53 8.61
N ALA A 101 10.25 1.32 8.81
CA ALA A 101 11.60 1.15 9.34
C ALA A 101 12.67 1.72 8.38
N ASN A 102 12.54 1.47 7.07
CA ASN A 102 13.46 2.01 6.07
C ASN A 102 13.32 3.52 5.92
N THR A 103 12.10 4.06 5.94
CA THR A 103 11.86 5.51 5.86
C THR A 103 12.37 6.25 7.09
N VAL A 104 12.30 5.65 8.28
CA VAL A 104 12.75 6.27 9.54
C VAL A 104 14.26 6.11 9.75
N PHE A 105 14.81 4.92 9.51
CA PHE A 105 16.20 4.59 9.84
C PHE A 105 17.14 4.53 8.61
N GLY A 106 16.64 4.27 7.40
CA GLY A 106 17.41 4.16 6.15
C GLY A 106 17.20 5.31 5.17
N SER A 107 16.68 6.47 5.62
CA SER A 107 16.47 7.62 4.75
C SER A 107 17.79 8.16 4.20
N ASN A 108 17.74 8.77 3.01
CA ASN A 108 18.89 9.45 2.43
C ASN A 108 18.53 10.90 2.05
N PRO A 109 19.09 11.93 2.72
CA PRO A 109 20.05 11.83 3.84
C PRO A 109 19.42 11.23 5.11
N PRO A 110 20.23 10.65 6.02
CA PRO A 110 19.73 10.12 7.29
C PRO A 110 19.08 11.20 8.16
N ILE A 111 17.98 10.87 8.84
CA ILE A 111 17.40 11.73 9.87
C ILE A 111 18.42 11.91 10.99
N ASN A 112 18.55 13.13 11.52
CA ASN A 112 19.47 13.42 12.62
C ASN A 112 19.21 12.47 13.81
N PRO A 113 20.23 11.72 14.28
CA PRO A 113 20.04 10.70 15.31
C PRO A 113 19.56 11.28 16.63
N ASN A 114 19.87 12.55 16.92
CA ASN A 114 19.36 13.21 18.12
C ASN A 114 17.84 13.43 18.07
N VAL A 115 17.27 13.71 16.90
CA VAL A 115 15.81 13.86 16.72
C VAL A 115 15.12 12.52 16.99
N LEU A 116 15.61 11.45 16.37
CA LEU A 116 15.08 10.11 16.58
C LEU A 116 15.28 9.64 18.03
N SER A 117 16.42 9.96 18.66
CA SER A 117 16.68 9.61 20.07
C SER A 117 15.66 10.23 21.01
N ARG A 118 15.23 11.47 20.74
CA ARG A 118 14.19 12.16 21.51
C ARG A 118 12.80 11.60 21.22
N ALA A 119 12.48 11.36 19.94
CA ALA A 119 11.18 10.84 19.53
C ALA A 119 10.91 9.42 20.06
N PHE A 120 11.91 8.54 19.97
CA PHE A 120 11.81 7.14 20.39
C PHE A 120 12.28 6.88 21.83
N GLN A 121 12.79 7.91 22.52
CA GLN A 121 13.33 7.81 23.88
C GLN A 121 14.47 6.78 24.00
N LEU A 122 15.36 6.76 23.01
CA LEU A 122 16.50 5.84 22.93
C LEU A 122 17.83 6.58 23.12
N ASP A 123 18.88 5.85 23.50
CA ASP A 123 20.26 6.36 23.43
C ASP A 123 20.62 6.62 21.96
N PRO A 124 21.25 7.77 21.62
CA PRO A 124 21.67 8.06 20.25
C PRO A 124 22.50 6.96 19.59
N ARG A 125 23.28 6.18 20.36
CA ARG A 125 24.05 5.04 19.85
C ARG A 125 23.15 3.93 19.32
N VAL A 126 22.05 3.63 20.01
CA VAL A 126 21.06 2.63 19.54
C VAL A 126 20.40 3.10 18.25
N VAL A 127 20.12 4.41 18.13
CA VAL A 127 19.58 4.98 16.89
C VAL A 127 20.57 4.81 15.75
N MET A 128 21.84 5.15 15.95
CA MET A 128 22.88 4.98 14.93
C MET A 128 23.05 3.50 14.55
N ASP A 129 22.98 2.59 15.52
CA ASP A 129 23.02 1.14 15.26
C ASP A 129 21.82 0.66 14.44
N LEU A 130 20.62 1.23 14.66
CA LEU A 130 19.46 0.97 13.82
C LEU A 130 19.67 1.54 12.41
N GLN A 131 20.14 2.78 12.28
CA GLN A 131 20.42 3.41 10.99
C GLN A 131 21.45 2.63 10.16
N ASN A 132 22.43 2.00 10.79
CA ASN A 132 23.43 1.17 10.09
C ASN A 132 22.88 -0.18 9.57
N LYS A 133 21.67 -0.59 9.98
CA LYS A 133 21.04 -1.84 9.53
C LYS A 133 20.13 -1.67 8.32
N PHE A 134 19.78 -0.43 7.96
CA PHE A 134 18.91 -0.08 6.84
C PHE A 134 19.71 0.69 5.80
#